data_AF-A0A2G7G7B8-F1
#
_entry.id   AF-A0A2G7G7B8-F1
#
_cell.length_a   1.000
_cell.length_b   1.000
_cell.length_c   1.000
_cell.angle_alpha   90.00
_cell.angle_beta   90.00
_cell.angle_gamma   90.00
#
_symmetry.space_group_name_H-M   'P 1'
#
loop_
_entity.id
_entity.type
_entity.pdbx_description
1 polymer ?
#
loop_
_entity_poly.entity_id
_entity_poly.type
_entity_poly.pdbx_seq_one_letter_code
_entity_poly.pdbx_strand_id
1 'polypeptide(L)'
;MSLAPKPPLLLDAIDEIQSEILSDSFTISEVDDIVYEVNCPMVPRSSYTAGEEDENDEEKSKSSNAVINYFKLDHINMDRHTYVTNMKNYAAHVRNCLASQGSSQQEISNFKRNFQAY
;
A
#
# COMPACT_ATOMS: atom_id res chain seq x y z
N MET A 1 16.13 22.97 -11.41
CA MET A 1 15.97 21.60 -10.90
C MET A 1 14.48 21.36 -10.76
N SER A 2 13.88 20.61 -11.68
CA SER A 2 12.46 20.26 -11.59
C SER A 2 12.32 19.33 -10.38
N LEU A 3 11.66 19.77 -9.32
CA LEU A 3 11.18 18.85 -8.29
C LEU A 3 10.33 17.83 -9.04
N ALA A 4 10.67 16.54 -8.93
CA ALA A 4 9.70 15.50 -9.28
C ALA A 4 8.42 15.82 -8.47
N PRO A 5 7.22 15.74 -9.06
CA PRO A 5 6.00 15.94 -8.31
C PRO A 5 6.05 15.01 -7.10
N LYS A 6 5.94 15.57 -5.90
CA LYS A 6 5.83 14.82 -4.65
C LYS A 6 4.75 13.75 -4.90
N PRO A 7 5.06 12.44 -4.75
CA PRO A 7 4.06 11.43 -5.04
C PRO A 7 2.86 11.72 -4.13
N PRO A 8 1.65 11.74 -4.69
CA PRO A 8 0.45 12.07 -3.92
C PRO A 8 0.32 11.06 -2.78
N LEU A 9 -0.24 11.49 -1.64
CA LEU A 9 -0.68 10.57 -0.60
C LEU A 9 -1.54 9.49 -1.26
N LEU A 10 -1.13 8.23 -1.12
CA LEU A 10 -1.86 7.11 -1.70
C LEU A 10 -2.99 6.76 -0.73
N LEU A 11 -4.20 7.18 -1.11
CA LEU A 11 -5.42 6.89 -0.37
C LEU A 11 -6.12 5.70 -1.01
N ASP A 12 -6.70 4.83 -0.20
CA ASP A 12 -7.54 3.76 -0.74
C ASP A 12 -8.83 4.37 -1.32
N ALA A 13 -9.11 4.06 -2.59
CA ALA A 13 -10.32 4.50 -3.27
C ALA A 13 -11.58 3.72 -2.84
N ILE A 14 -11.42 2.62 -2.11
CA ILE A 14 -12.50 1.78 -1.59
C ILE A 14 -12.85 2.13 -0.15
N ASP A 15 -11.86 2.54 0.64
CA ASP A 15 -12.09 2.91 2.03
C ASP A 15 -12.88 4.22 2.12
N GLU A 16 -14.00 4.21 2.84
CA GLU A 16 -14.89 5.37 2.95
C GLU A 16 -14.23 6.56 3.66
N ILE A 17 -13.29 6.28 4.57
CA ILE A 17 -12.53 7.30 5.28
C ILE A 17 -11.23 7.70 4.54
N GLN A 18 -10.97 7.10 3.37
CA GLN A 18 -9.78 7.35 2.55
C GLN A 18 -8.49 7.27 3.37
N SER A 19 -8.30 6.19 4.12
CA SER A 19 -7.09 6.02 4.92
C SER A 19 -5.84 6.08 4.05
N GLU A 20 -4.79 6.72 4.57
CA GLU A 20 -3.47 6.68 3.94
C GLU A 20 -2.92 5.26 4.04
N ILE A 21 -2.71 4.64 2.88
CA ILE A 21 -2.18 3.27 2.80
C ILE A 21 -0.67 3.24 2.57
N LEU A 22 -0.10 4.32 2.00
CA LEU A 22 1.33 4.47 1.72
C LEU A 22 1.75 5.95 1.74
N SER A 23 3.03 6.18 2.10
CA SER A 23 3.62 7.51 2.29
C SER A 23 4.88 7.68 1.46
N ASP A 24 5.14 8.91 1.01
CA ASP A 24 6.36 9.29 0.29
C ASP A 24 7.65 9.21 1.12
N SER A 25 7.52 8.91 2.42
CA SER A 25 8.63 8.56 3.31
C SER A 25 9.30 7.23 2.93
N PHE A 26 8.66 6.41 2.10
CA PHE A 26 9.18 5.13 1.61
C PHE A 26 9.54 5.20 0.13
N THR A 27 10.48 4.34 -0.31
CA THR A 27 10.78 4.19 -1.73
C THR A 27 9.67 3.40 -2.41
N ILE A 28 8.90 4.08 -3.26
CA ILE A 28 7.76 3.53 -4.00
C ILE A 28 8.14 3.41 -5.49
N SER A 29 7.82 2.27 -6.10
CA SER A 29 7.94 2.04 -7.54
C SER A 29 6.59 1.69 -8.13
N GLU A 30 6.24 2.28 -9.27
CA GLU A 30 5.03 1.96 -10.02
C GLU A 30 5.32 0.80 -10.99
N VAL A 31 4.44 -0.19 -11.04
CA VAL A 31 4.56 -1.36 -11.92
C VAL A 31 3.29 -1.51 -12.74
N ASP A 32 3.47 -1.56 -14.06
CA ASP A 32 2.43 -1.79 -15.06
C ASP A 32 1.18 -0.89 -14.95
N ASP A 33 1.34 0.32 -14.38
CA ASP A 33 0.27 1.29 -14.11
C ASP A 33 -0.89 0.72 -13.27
N ILE A 34 -0.65 -0.35 -12.49
CA ILE A 34 -1.68 -1.05 -11.70
C ILE A 34 -1.35 -1.24 -10.23
N VAL A 35 -0.06 -1.26 -9.86
CA VAL A 35 0.38 -1.47 -8.47
C VAL A 35 1.54 -0.56 -8.11
N TYR A 36 1.61 -0.23 -6.83
CA TYR A 36 2.75 0.44 -6.22
C TYR A 36 3.49 -0.57 -5.32
N GLU A 37 4.74 -0.84 -5.64
CA GLU A 37 5.64 -1.66 -4.82
C GLU A 37 6.43 -0.79 -3.86
N VAL A 38 6.55 -1.25 -2.61
CA VAL A 38 7.23 -0.49 -1.54
C VAL A 38 8.29 -1.34 -0.88
N ASN A 39 9.51 -0.79 -0.81
CA ASN A 39 10.59 -1.44 -0.09
C ASN A 39 10.30 -1.44 1.41
N CYS A 40 10.28 -2.62 2.01
CA CYS A 40 9.96 -2.85 3.40
C CYS A 40 11.21 -3.23 4.22
N PRO A 41 12.05 -2.27 4.63
CA PRO A 41 13.26 -2.60 5.38
C PRO A 41 12.91 -3.11 6.78
N MET A 42 13.64 -4.13 7.22
CA MET A 42 13.68 -4.56 8.62
C MET A 42 14.62 -3.64 9.38
N VAL A 43 14.11 -2.92 10.36
CA VAL A 43 14.94 -2.02 11.17
C VAL A 43 14.66 -2.21 12.67
N PRO A 44 15.59 -1.80 13.54
CA PRO A 44 15.35 -1.84 14.99
C PRO A 44 14.11 -1.04 15.37
N ARG A 45 13.27 -1.58 16.25
CA ARG A 45 12.03 -0.93 16.69
C ARG A 45 12.27 0.44 17.33
N SER A 46 13.44 0.63 17.95
CA SER A 46 13.90 1.91 18.50
C SER A 46 13.96 3.07 17.51
N SER A 47 14.03 2.80 16.20
CA SER A 47 14.09 3.86 15.16
C SER A 47 12.78 4.63 14.96
N TYR A 48 11.65 4.17 15.51
CA TYR A 48 10.32 4.79 15.32
C TYR A 48 9.63 5.22 16.62
N THR A 49 10.14 4.81 17.78
CA THR A 49 9.54 5.13 19.08
C THR A 49 10.28 6.30 19.72
N ALA A 50 9.72 7.51 19.65
CA ALA A 50 10.20 8.65 20.42
C ALA A 50 9.71 8.50 21.87
N GLY A 51 10.50 7.87 22.73
CA GLY A 51 10.17 7.66 24.13
C GLY A 51 11.29 6.97 24.89
N GLU A 52 11.51 7.44 26.12
CA GLU A 52 12.65 7.26 27.02
C GLU A 52 13.49 5.98 26.84
N GLU A 53 14.80 6.19 26.81
CA GLU A 53 15.89 5.22 26.65
C GLU A 53 15.95 4.28 27.86
N ASP A 54 15.02 3.34 27.95
CA ASP A 54 15.16 2.21 28.86
C ASP A 54 15.98 1.11 28.16
N GLU A 55 17.27 1.03 28.52
CA GLU A 55 18.31 0.20 27.89
C GLU A 55 18.11 -1.32 28.07
N ASN A 56 17.02 -1.75 28.72
CA ASN A 56 16.78 -3.15 29.10
C ASN A 56 15.56 -3.79 28.42
N ASP A 57 14.98 -3.14 27.42
CA ASP A 57 13.85 -3.68 26.67
C ASP A 57 14.35 -4.53 25.49
N GLU A 58 14.52 -5.84 25.73
CA GLU A 58 14.85 -6.84 24.69
C GLU A 58 13.86 -6.80 23.51
N GLU A 59 12.65 -6.27 23.69
CA GLU A 59 11.66 -6.11 22.62
C GLU A 59 12.01 -4.96 21.66
N LYS A 60 12.67 -3.90 22.12
CA LYS A 60 13.14 -2.77 21.27
C LYS A 60 14.30 -3.16 20.35
N SER A 61 15.06 -4.19 20.70
CA SER A 61 16.15 -4.75 19.89
C SER A 61 15.67 -5.66 18.76
N LYS A 62 14.39 -6.07 18.76
CA LYS A 62 13.82 -6.89 17.69
C LYS A 62 13.63 -6.02 16.45
N SER A 63 14.17 -6.48 15.33
CA SER A 63 13.93 -5.87 14.03
C SER A 63 12.46 -6.06 13.65
N SER A 64 11.80 -4.99 13.20
CA SER A 64 10.46 -5.03 12.65
C SER A 64 10.41 -4.32 11.30
N ASN A 65 9.41 -4.68 10.50
CA ASN A 65 9.18 -4.06 9.20
C ASN A 65 8.69 -2.62 9.40
N ALA A 66 9.46 -1.68 8.85
CA ALA A 66 9.20 -0.25 8.92
C ALA A 66 7.77 0.15 8.51
N VAL A 67 7.29 -0.43 7.40
CA VAL A 67 5.99 -0.12 6.80
C VAL A 67 4.87 -0.65 7.69
N ILE A 68 4.98 -1.90 8.15
CA ILE A 68 3.99 -2.52 9.05
C ILE A 68 3.85 -1.70 10.33
N ASN A 69 4.98 -1.30 10.94
CA ASN A 69 4.95 -0.51 12.16
C ASN A 69 4.36 0.90 11.95
N TYR A 70 4.72 1.57 10.85
CA TYR A 70 4.28 2.94 10.57
C TYR A 70 2.76 3.00 10.35
N PHE A 71 2.24 2.12 9.50
CA PHE A 71 0.81 2.07 9.17
C PHE A 71 -0.01 1.20 10.14
N LYS A 72 0.64 0.57 11.13
CA LYS A 72 0.02 -0.36 12.09
C LYS A 72 -0.78 -1.46 11.39
N LEU A 73 -0.16 -2.09 10.39
CA LEU A 73 -0.82 -3.11 9.59
C LEU A 73 -1.01 -4.39 10.41
N ASP A 74 -2.24 -4.88 10.43
CA ASP A 74 -2.57 -6.17 11.03
C ASP A 74 -2.47 -7.30 10.00
N HIS A 75 -1.96 -8.45 10.45
CA HIS A 75 -1.91 -9.65 9.61
C HIS A 75 -3.29 -10.32 9.57
N ILE A 76 -3.86 -10.46 8.37
CA ILE A 76 -5.08 -11.22 8.16
C ILE A 76 -4.76 -12.63 7.63
N ASN A 77 -5.45 -13.64 8.18
CA ASN A 77 -5.42 -14.99 7.64
C ASN A 77 -6.63 -15.19 6.73
N MET A 78 -6.41 -15.62 5.50
CA MET A 78 -7.48 -15.80 4.52
C MET A 78 -7.23 -17.04 3.67
N ASP A 79 -8.29 -17.80 3.39
CA ASP A 79 -8.20 -18.95 2.49
C ASP A 79 -8.16 -18.51 1.01
N ARG A 80 -7.65 -19.38 0.15
CA ARG A 80 -7.46 -19.09 -1.27
C ARG A 80 -8.76 -18.71 -1.99
N HIS A 81 -9.89 -19.33 -1.63
CA HIS A 81 -11.17 -19.09 -2.30
C HIS A 81 -11.69 -17.69 -1.98
N THR A 82 -11.65 -17.32 -0.70
CA THR A 82 -12.03 -15.97 -0.24
C THR A 82 -11.09 -14.92 -0.84
N TYR A 83 -9.76 -15.16 -0.87
CA TYR A 83 -8.79 -14.26 -1.49
C TYR A 83 -9.12 -13.96 -2.96
N VAL A 84 -9.32 -15.00 -3.78
CA VAL A 84 -9.62 -14.85 -5.21
C VAL A 84 -10.95 -14.11 -5.42
N THR A 85 -11.95 -14.38 -4.58
CA THR A 85 -13.25 -13.70 -4.65
C THR A 85 -13.12 -12.22 -4.31
N ASN A 86 -12.41 -11.88 -3.25
CA ASN A 86 -12.15 -10.51 -2.85
C ASN A 86 -11.38 -9.74 -3.93
N MET A 87 -10.35 -10.34 -4.53
CA MET A 87 -9.59 -9.72 -5.62
C MET A 87 -10.46 -9.42 -6.86
N LYS A 88 -11.38 -10.32 -7.23
CA LYS A 88 -12.32 -10.08 -8.35
C LYS A 88 -13.28 -8.93 -8.05
N ASN A 89 -13.81 -8.88 -6.83
CA ASN A 89 -14.69 -7.80 -6.40
C ASN A 89 -13.95 -6.46 -6.34
N TYR A 90 -12.72 -6.46 -5.81
CA TYR A 90 -11.82 -5.32 -5.79
C TYR A 90 -11.58 -4.76 -7.21
N ALA A 91 -11.20 -5.61 -8.15
CA ALA A 91 -10.97 -5.20 -9.55
C ALA A 91 -12.24 -4.68 -10.25
N ALA A 92 -13.43 -5.14 -9.86
CA ALA A 92 -14.68 -4.56 -10.33
C ALA A 92 -14.91 -3.16 -9.75
N HIS A 93 -14.67 -2.99 -8.45
CA HIS A 93 -14.81 -1.70 -7.78
C HIS A 93 -13.85 -0.65 -8.34
N VAL A 94 -12.57 -0.98 -8.51
CA VAL A 94 -11.57 -0.07 -9.10
C VAL A 94 -11.98 0.38 -10.50
N ARG A 95 -12.45 -0.52 -11.36
CA ARG A 95 -12.94 -0.15 -12.70
C ARG A 95 -14.15 0.78 -12.67
N ASN A 96 -15.05 0.59 -11.71
CA ASN A 96 -16.19 1.49 -11.51
C ASN A 96 -15.72 2.88 -11.03
N CYS A 97 -14.72 2.93 -10.15
CA CYS A 97 -14.09 4.17 -9.70
C CYS A 97 -13.39 4.91 -10.87
N LEU A 98 -12.60 4.19 -11.67
CA LEU A 98 -11.96 4.75 -12.86
C LEU A 98 -13.00 5.33 -13.84
N ALA A 99 -14.09 4.60 -14.07
CA ALA A 99 -15.18 5.06 -14.93
C ALA A 99 -15.89 6.30 -14.37
N SER A 100 -16.15 6.36 -13.06
CA SER A 100 -16.81 7.51 -12.42
C SER A 100 -15.92 8.75 -12.39
N GLN A 101 -14.59 8.56 -12.36
CA GLN A 101 -13.59 9.63 -12.48
C GLN A 101 -13.35 10.09 -13.93
N GLY A 102 -14.03 9.49 -14.92
CA GLY A 102 -13.94 9.89 -16.32
C GLY A 102 -12.77 9.29 -17.08
N SER A 103 -12.16 8.21 -16.57
CA SER A 103 -11.13 7.46 -17.31
C SER A 103 -11.70 6.91 -18.61
N SER A 104 -10.88 6.91 -19.65
CA SER A 104 -11.24 6.37 -20.96
C SER A 104 -11.48 4.85 -20.92
N GLN A 105 -12.24 4.35 -21.89
CA GLN A 105 -12.45 2.91 -22.07
C GLN A 105 -11.13 2.15 -22.31
N GLN A 106 -10.13 2.82 -22.89
CA GLN A 106 -8.82 2.24 -23.10
C GLN A 106 -8.07 2.07 -21.78
N GLU A 107 -8.07 3.06 -20.89
CA GLU A 107 -7.43 2.98 -19.56
C GLU A 107 -8.07 1.87 -18.71
N ILE A 108 -9.41 1.80 -18.69
CA ILE A 108 -10.14 0.74 -17.96
C ILE A 108 -9.82 -0.65 -18.54
N SER A 109 -9.65 -0.76 -19.86
CA SER A 109 -9.28 -2.01 -20.52
C SER A 109 -7.83 -2.41 -20.24
N ASN A 110 -6.92 -1.45 -20.21
CA ASN A 110 -5.52 -1.65 -19.86
C ASN A 110 -5.38 -2.14 -18.41
N PHE A 111 -6.06 -1.47 -17.45
CA PHE A 111 -6.13 -1.92 -16.06
C PHE A 111 -6.58 -3.37 -15.97
N LYS A 112 -7.69 -3.74 -16.64
CA LYS A 112 -8.20 -5.11 -16.62
C LYS A 112 -7.17 -6.13 -17.11
N ARG A 113 -6.46 -5.82 -18.21
CA ARG A 113 -5.46 -6.71 -18.79
C ARG A 113 -4.25 -6.87 -17.88
N ASN A 114 -3.71 -5.76 -17.38
CA ASN A 114 -2.52 -5.76 -16.54
C ASN A 114 -2.83 -6.42 -15.19
N PHE A 115 -3.97 -6.11 -14.58
CA PHE A 115 -4.41 -6.73 -13.32
C PHE A 115 -4.59 -8.25 -13.43
N GLN A 116 -5.01 -8.75 -14.59
CA GLN A 116 -5.15 -10.19 -14.81
C GLN A 116 -3.79 -10.91 -14.98
N ALA A 117 -2.77 -10.18 -15.42
CA ALA A 117 -1.43 -10.73 -15.65
C ALA A 117 -0.55 -10.75 -14.39
N TYR A 118 -0.80 -9.82 -13.46
CA TYR A 118 -0.17 -9.74 -12.14
C TYR A 118 -0.72 -10.80 -11.19
#